data_AF-A0A1R0Z4B2-F1
#
_entry.id   AF-A0A1R0Z4B2-F1
#
_cell.length_a   1.000
_cell.length_b   1.000
_cell.length_c   1.000
_cell.angle_alpha   90.00
_cell.angle_beta   90.00
_cell.angle_gamma   90.00
#
_symmetry.space_group_name_H-M   'P 1'
#
loop_
_entity.id
_entity.type
_entity.pdbx_description
1 polymer ?
#
loop_
_entity_poly.entity_id
_entity_poly.type
_entity_poly.pdbx_seq_one_letter_code
_entity_poly.pdbx_strand_id
1 'polypeptide(L)'
;MIFLIGIYFLFFGLPWKSLALKKQFEVYLEDKYQIDFQLGKMDFDFIHRTYLSYAHPVNDPTLIFYVGQDIESKEIQDLYPYEVNKRNAERK
;
A
#
# COMPACT_ATOMS: atom_id res chain seq x y z
N MET A 1 13.07 -26.07 13.67
CA MET A 1 12.25 -24.90 14.03
C MET A 1 12.79 -23.59 13.42
N ILE A 2 14.07 -23.24 13.61
CA ILE A 2 14.70 -22.05 13.00
C ILE A 2 14.59 -22.04 11.46
N PHE A 3 14.75 -23.20 10.82
CA PHE A 3 14.60 -23.33 9.36
C PHE A 3 13.18 -23.00 8.85
N LEU A 4 12.14 -23.40 9.59
CA LEU A 4 10.74 -23.09 9.24
C LEU A 4 10.43 -21.61 9.43
N ILE A 5 11.03 -20.96 10.44
CA ILE A 5 10.91 -19.51 10.66
C ILE A 5 11.57 -18.73 9.51
N GLY A 6 12.74 -19.16 9.04
CA GLY A 6 13.40 -18.57 7.87
C GLY A 6 12.56 -18.67 6.59
N ILE A 7 11.96 -19.85 6.34
CA ILE A 7 11.04 -20.06 5.20
C ILE A 7 9.81 -19.15 5.30
N TYR A 8 9.23 -19.00 6.49
CA TYR A 8 8.09 -18.11 6.70
C TYR A 8 8.43 -16.66 6.31
N PHE A 9 9.57 -16.13 6.77
CA PHE A 9 9.97 -14.76 6.43
C PHE A 9 10.31 -14.57 4.95
N LEU A 10 10.72 -15.62 4.25
CA LEU A 10 10.87 -15.56 2.80
C LEU A 10 9.54 -15.29 2.12
N PHE A 11 8.49 -16.06 2.44
CA PHE A 11 7.20 -15.94 1.74
C PHE A 11 6.29 -14.81 2.23
N PHE A 12 6.39 -14.40 3.49
CA PHE A 12 5.48 -13.42 4.10
C PHE A 12 6.17 -12.09 4.46
N GLY A 13 7.47 -11.99 4.17
CA GLY A 13 8.27 -10.84 4.58
C GLY A 13 8.41 -10.73 6.10
N LEU A 14 8.91 -9.59 6.56
CA LEU A 14 9.12 -9.33 7.97
C LEU A 14 7.92 -8.57 8.56
N PRO A 15 7.25 -9.07 9.62
CA PRO A 15 6.07 -8.42 10.21
C PRO A 15 6.33 -6.97 10.64
N TRP A 16 7.48 -6.69 11.27
CA TRP A 16 7.89 -5.34 11.66
C TRP A 16 8.13 -4.42 10.45
N LYS A 17 8.68 -4.96 9.35
CA LYS A 17 8.85 -4.18 8.11
C LYS A 17 7.49 -3.84 7.50
N SER A 18 6.57 -4.80 7.50
CA SER A 18 5.18 -4.57 7.05
C SER A 18 4.49 -3.47 7.85
N LEU A 19 4.65 -3.47 9.18
CA LEU A 19 4.06 -2.46 10.06
C LEU A 19 4.67 -1.07 9.81
N ALA A 20 6.01 -1.01 9.69
CA ALA A 20 6.71 0.23 9.41
C ALA A 20 6.31 0.82 8.04
N LEU A 21 6.26 -0.01 6.99
CA LEU A 21 5.85 0.42 5.66
C LEU A 21 4.39 0.84 5.59
N LYS A 22 3.49 0.18 6.34
CA LYS A 22 2.10 0.63 6.45
C LYS A 22 2.03 2.08 6.93
N LYS A 23 2.78 2.41 7.99
CA LYS A 23 2.82 3.79 8.49
C LYS A 23 3.49 4.75 7.51
N GLN A 24 4.52 4.31 6.79
CA GLN A 24 5.16 5.13 5.75
C GLN A 24 4.22 5.44 4.58
N PHE A 25 3.41 4.46 4.14
CA PHE A 25 2.43 4.67 3.08
C PHE A 25 1.32 5.65 3.50
N GLU A 26 0.84 5.52 4.74
CA GLU A 26 -0.14 6.45 5.33
C GLU A 26 0.41 7.89 5.32
N VAL A 27 1.60 8.09 5.88
CA VAL A 27 2.27 9.41 5.91
C VAL A 27 2.51 9.95 4.49
N TYR A 28 2.96 9.11 3.56
CA TYR A 28 3.17 9.50 2.16
C TYR A 28 1.88 10.04 1.52
N LEU A 29 0.76 9.34 1.69
CA LEU A 29 -0.51 9.75 1.11
C LEU A 29 -1.03 11.03 1.76
N GLU A 30 -0.97 11.12 3.09
CA GLU A 30 -1.44 12.27 3.87
C GLU A 30 -0.62 13.54 3.54
N ASP A 31 0.71 13.42 3.44
CA ASP A 31 1.57 14.53 3.04
C ASP A 31 1.34 14.94 1.57
N LYS A 32 1.13 13.97 0.67
CA LYS A 32 0.94 14.25 -0.75
C LYS A 32 -0.40 14.90 -1.07
N TYR A 33 -1.48 14.48 -0.40
CA TYR A 33 -2.85 14.92 -0.74
C TYR A 33 -3.52 15.80 0.32
N GLN A 34 -2.87 16.00 1.48
CA GLN A 34 -3.35 16.86 2.56
C GLN A 34 -4.75 16.44 3.08
N ILE A 35 -5.03 15.14 3.10
CA ILE A 35 -6.24 14.51 3.65
C ILE A 35 -5.88 13.19 4.33
N ASP A 36 -6.72 12.74 5.26
CA ASP A 36 -6.50 11.48 5.98
C ASP A 36 -6.85 10.26 5.13
N PHE A 37 -6.03 9.21 5.24
CA PHE A 37 -6.25 7.94 4.56
C PHE A 37 -6.28 6.77 5.53
N GLN A 38 -7.07 5.76 5.18
CA GLN A 38 -7.06 4.48 5.88
C GLN A 38 -6.50 3.40 4.97
N LEU A 39 -5.50 2.68 5.48
CA LEU A 39 -4.88 1.55 4.79
C LEU A 39 -5.46 0.23 5.29
N GLY A 40 -5.72 -0.67 4.35
CA GLY A 40 -6.12 -2.04 4.58
C GLY A 40 -5.00 -2.93 5.11
N LYS A 41 -5.09 -4.21 4.73
CA LYS A 41 -4.04 -5.19 5.03
C LYS A 41 -2.86 -4.95 4.10
N MET A 42 -1.66 -5.08 4.66
CA MET A 42 -0.42 -5.09 3.89
C MET A 42 -0.23 -6.46 3.24
N ASP A 43 0.04 -6.46 1.95
CA ASP A 43 0.42 -7.62 1.17
C ASP A 43 1.90 -7.52 0.79
N PHE A 44 2.58 -8.67 0.81
CA PHE A 44 3.98 -8.79 0.44
C PHE A 44 4.08 -9.58 -0.86
N ASP A 45 4.62 -8.94 -1.89
CA ASP A 45 4.99 -9.62 -3.13
C ASP A 45 6.36 -10.27 -2.92
N PHE A 46 6.36 -11.60 -2.80
CA PHE A 46 7.58 -12.38 -2.63
C PHE A 46 8.52 -12.28 -3.85
N ILE A 47 7.97 -12.25 -5.06
CA ILE A 47 8.76 -12.26 -6.31
C ILE A 47 9.58 -10.98 -6.39
N HIS A 48 8.92 -9.84 -6.16
CA HIS A 48 9.55 -8.52 -6.28
C HIS A 48 10.07 -7.97 -4.95
N ARG A 49 9.81 -8.65 -3.83
CA ARG A 49 10.13 -8.23 -2.45
C ARG A 49 9.60 -6.83 -2.13
N THR A 50 8.42 -6.49 -2.67
CA THR A 50 7.73 -5.22 -2.47
C THR A 50 6.54 -5.40 -1.55
N TYR A 51 6.11 -4.30 -0.94
CA TYR A 51 4.89 -4.24 -0.16
C TYR A 51 3.86 -3.37 -0.86
N LEU A 52 2.59 -3.73 -0.70
CA LEU A 52 1.44 -2.99 -1.22
C LEU A 52 0.26 -3.10 -0.25
N SER A 53 -0.68 -2.18 -0.39
CA SER A 53 -1.93 -2.17 0.36
C SER A 53 -3.00 -1.48 -0.48
N TYR A 54 -4.25 -1.83 -0.23
CA TYR A 54 -5.36 -0.95 -0.59
C TYR A 54 -5.45 0.20 0.41
N ALA A 55 -5.89 1.35 -0.07
CA ALA A 55 -6.17 2.53 0.71
C ALA A 55 -7.46 3.20 0.22
N HIS A 56 -8.06 4.01 1.08
CA HIS A 56 -9.16 4.92 0.73
C HIS A 56 -9.08 6.18 1.59
N PRO A 57 -9.60 7.33 1.12
CA PRO A 57 -9.79 8.49 1.96
C PRO A 57 -10.73 8.17 3.13
N VAL A 58 -10.49 8.74 4.31
CA VAL A 58 -11.40 8.55 5.46
C VAL A 58 -12.78 9.12 5.18
N ASN A 59 -12.87 10.23 4.42
CA ASN A 59 -14.12 10.88 4.06
C ASN A 59 -14.87 10.19 2.88
N ASP A 60 -14.24 9.22 2.22
CA ASP A 60 -14.85 8.49 1.10
C ASP A 60 -14.35 7.04 1.01
N PRO A 61 -14.87 6.15 1.87
CA PRO A 61 -14.44 4.75 1.89
C PRO A 61 -14.77 3.95 0.62
N THR A 62 -15.56 4.51 -0.29
CA THR A 62 -15.90 3.85 -1.57
C THR A 62 -14.84 4.04 -2.64
N LEU A 63 -13.95 5.02 -2.46
CA LEU A 63 -12.84 5.30 -3.38
C LEU A 63 -11.61 4.48 -2.99
N ILE A 64 -11.61 3.21 -3.36
CA ILE A 64 -10.52 2.27 -3.07
C ILE A 64 -9.47 2.38 -4.18
N PHE A 65 -8.19 2.48 -3.79
CA PHE A 65 -7.05 2.51 -4.70
C PHE A 65 -5.87 1.74 -4.12
N TYR A 66 -4.86 1.46 -4.94
CA TYR A 66 -3.62 0.82 -4.50
C TYR A 66 -2.54 1.83 -4.14
N VAL A 67 -1.79 1.53 -3.08
CA VAL A 67 -0.52 2.16 -2.71
C VAL A 67 0.52 1.07 -2.49
N GLY A 68 1.73 1.26 -2.98
CA GLY A 68 2.76 0.24 -2.88
C GLY A 68 4.14 0.74 -3.29
N GLN A 69 5.10 -0.17 -3.28
CA GLN A 69 6.46 0.13 -3.75
C GLN A 69 6.58 -0.17 -5.24
N ASP A 70 7.30 0.69 -5.96
CA ASP A 70 7.79 0.36 -7.29
C ASP A 70 8.70 -0.88 -7.26
N ILE A 71 8.65 -1.67 -8.33
CA ILE A 71 9.36 -2.95 -8.41
C ILE A 71 10.88 -2.73 -8.48
N GLU A 72 11.34 -1.67 -9.13
CA GLU A 72 12.76 -1.39 -9.34
C GLU A 72 13.30 -0.44 -8.28
N SER A 73 12.72 0.76 -8.17
CA SER A 73 13.23 1.84 -7.30
C SER A 73 12.88 1.65 -5.81
N LYS A 74 11.87 0.82 -5.52
CA LYS A 74 11.26 0.66 -4.19
C LYS A 74 10.61 1.93 -3.61
N GLU A 75 10.52 2.99 -4.40
CA GLU A 75 9.82 4.22 -4.03
C GLU A 75 8.32 3.98 -3.89
N ILE A 76 7.67 4.80 -3.07
CA ILE A 76 6.23 4.69 -2.83
C ILE A 76 5.49 5.32 -4.01
N GLN A 77 4.55 4.57 -4.58
CA GLN A 77 3.64 5.00 -5.63
C GLN A 77 2.19 4.66 -5.25
N ASP A 78 1.26 5.40 -5.82
CA ASP A 78 -0.17 5.22 -5.57
C ASP A 78 -1.00 5.46 -6.83
N LEU A 79 -2.21 4.88 -6.83
CA LEU A 79 -3.20 5.02 -7.89
C LEU A 79 -4.35 5.98 -7.52
N TYR A 80 -4.22 6.78 -6.46
CA TYR A 80 -5.31 7.64 -6.01
C TYR A 80 -5.80 8.61 -7.10
N PRO A 81 -4.94 9.36 -7.81
CA PRO A 81 -5.39 10.26 -8.86
C PRO A 81 -6.08 9.52 -10.01
N TYR A 82 -5.61 8.32 -10.34
CA TYR A 82 -6.19 7.50 -11.40
C TYR A 82 -7.63 7.10 -11.05
N GLU A 83 -7.87 6.58 -9.85
CA GLU A 83 -9.21 6.16 -9.42
C GLU A 83 -10.16 7.34 -9.22
N VAL A 84 -9.67 8.49 -8.71
CA VAL A 84 -10.45 9.74 -8.66
C VAL A 84 -10.93 10.13 -10.06
N ASN A 85 -10.02 10.16 -11.03
CA ASN A 85 -10.32 10.59 -12.40
C ASN A 85 -11.28 9.63 -13.10
N LYS A 86 -11.05 8.33 -12.97
CA LYS A 86 -11.92 7.28 -13.50
C LYS A 86 -13.35 7.42 -12.98
N ARG A 87 -13.52 7.54 -11.66
CA ARG A 87 -14.84 7.70 -11.04
C ARG A 87 -15.54 8.99 -11.46
N ASN A 88 -14.80 10.08 -11.63
CA ASN A 88 -15.34 11.34 -12.11
C ASN A 88 -15.79 11.26 -13.59
N ALA A 89 -15.15 10.42 -14.41
CA ALA A 89 -15.55 10.19 -15.79
C ALA A 89 -16.83 9.34 -15.89
N GLU A 90 -17.01 8.34 -15.02
CA GLU A 90 -18.20 7.49 -14.97
C GLU A 90 -19.47 8.24 -14.49
N ARG A 91 -19.30 9.37 -13.81
CA ARG A 91 -20.40 10.23 -13.33
C ARG A 91 -20.87 11.27 -14.36
N LYS A 92 -20.18 11.40 -15.49
CA LYS A 92 -20.54 12.31 -16.60
C LYS A 92 -21.34 11.57 -17.65
#